data_AF-A0A962IJC5-F1
#
_entry.id   AF-A0A962IJC5-F1
#
_cell.length_a   1.000
_cell.length_b   1.000
_cell.length_c   1.000
_cell.angle_alpha   90.00
_cell.angle_beta   90.00
_cell.angle_gamma   90.00
#
_symmetry.space_group_name_H-M   'P 1'
#
loop_
_entity.id
_entity.type
_entity.pdbx_description
1 polymer ?
#
loop_
_entity_poly.entity_id
_entity_poly.type
_entity_poly.pdbx_seq_one_letter_code
_entity_poly.pdbx_strand_id
1 'polypeptide(L)'
;MYLPKVRPLRTAVALALGHMLLLPSMHATAAVSLSTLDGSNGFRLDGARPEDSSGAWVSKAGDINGDGIDDLIIGAFGTDPSGSYSGSSYVVFGRSTDFAPVLELSSLDGSNGFRMDGSGELEFSGESVAGVGDINGDGIDDLIIGARGADHACERCGSSYVVFGRSTGGFAPTIRLSELDGNDGFRLDGVAELDHSGAGVSGAGDVNADGIDDFLISAPEAAPGGQLTSGRSYLVL
;
A
#
# COMPACT_ATOMS: atom_id res chain seq x y z
N MET A 1 65.33 28.01 -30.71
CA MET A 1 64.13 27.58 -31.44
C MET A 1 63.65 26.28 -30.79
N TYR A 2 62.39 26.25 -30.37
CA TYR A 2 61.81 25.34 -29.38
C TYR A 2 61.77 23.87 -29.88
N LEU A 3 62.28 22.91 -29.09
CA LEU A 3 62.07 21.48 -29.31
C LEU A 3 60.80 21.04 -28.55
N PRO A 4 59.84 20.32 -29.17
CA PRO A 4 58.68 19.82 -28.45
C PRO A 4 59.04 18.62 -27.59
N LYS A 5 58.65 18.65 -26.31
CA LYS A 5 58.72 17.51 -25.38
C LYS A 5 57.72 16.43 -25.82
N VAL A 6 58.22 15.28 -26.26
CA VAL A 6 57.44 14.05 -26.41
C VAL A 6 57.15 13.49 -25.01
N ARG A 7 55.87 13.37 -24.64
CA ARG A 7 55.45 12.64 -23.42
C ARG A 7 55.41 11.13 -23.73
N PRO A 8 55.86 10.25 -22.84
CA PRO A 8 55.73 8.81 -23.06
C PRO A 8 54.27 8.39 -22.91
N LEU A 9 53.77 7.57 -23.85
CA LEU A 9 52.53 6.84 -23.65
C LEU A 9 52.77 5.81 -22.53
N ARG A 10 52.07 5.97 -21.40
CA ARG A 10 51.95 4.92 -20.41
C ARG A 10 50.88 3.94 -20.91
N THR A 11 51.32 2.75 -21.28
CA THR A 11 50.47 1.58 -21.44
C THR A 11 49.81 1.28 -20.09
N ALA A 12 48.54 1.61 -19.94
CA ALA A 12 47.73 1.11 -18.84
C ALA A 12 46.87 -0.04 -19.36
N VAL A 13 47.32 -1.26 -19.12
CA VAL A 13 46.45 -2.44 -19.17
C VAL A 13 45.54 -2.34 -17.95
N ALA A 14 44.35 -1.81 -18.12
CA ALA A 14 43.28 -1.93 -17.14
C ALA A 14 42.46 -3.16 -17.50
N LEU A 15 42.81 -4.30 -16.90
CA LEU A 15 41.93 -5.47 -16.88
C LEU A 15 40.83 -5.17 -15.84
N ALA A 16 39.83 -4.37 -16.22
CA ALA A 16 38.60 -4.29 -15.47
C ALA A 16 37.78 -5.54 -15.82
N LEU A 17 37.94 -6.59 -15.01
CA LEU A 17 36.91 -7.62 -14.90
C LEU A 17 35.67 -6.91 -14.35
N GLY A 18 34.83 -6.44 -15.28
CA GLY A 18 33.49 -5.99 -14.97
C GLY A 18 32.78 -7.15 -14.31
N HIS A 19 32.61 -7.09 -12.99
CA HIS A 19 31.47 -7.73 -12.35
C HIS A 19 30.25 -6.99 -12.88
N MET A 20 29.80 -7.42 -14.05
CA MET A 20 28.44 -7.19 -14.50
C MET A 20 27.58 -7.91 -13.48
N LEU A 21 27.15 -7.17 -12.45
CA LEU A 21 26.11 -7.60 -11.56
C LEU A 21 24.89 -7.77 -12.46
N LEU A 22 24.65 -9.01 -12.88
CA LEU A 22 23.40 -9.39 -13.53
C LEU A 22 22.34 -9.18 -12.45
N LEU A 23 21.73 -7.98 -12.42
CA LEU A 23 20.44 -7.81 -11.77
C LEU A 23 19.55 -8.92 -12.36
N PRO A 24 18.82 -9.68 -11.54
CA PRO A 24 17.87 -10.65 -12.05
C PRO A 24 16.82 -9.88 -12.87
N SER A 25 17.06 -9.73 -14.16
CA SER A 25 16.08 -9.23 -15.09
C SER A 25 15.10 -10.38 -15.27
N MET A 26 13.84 -10.16 -14.91
CA MET A 26 12.72 -10.93 -15.43
C MET A 26 12.97 -11.15 -16.92
N HIS A 27 13.32 -12.38 -17.31
CA HIS A 27 13.50 -12.71 -18.72
C HIS A 27 12.09 -12.63 -19.31
N ALA A 28 11.79 -11.54 -20.02
CA ALA A 28 10.44 -11.23 -20.45
C ALA A 28 9.96 -12.22 -21.51
N THR A 29 9.44 -13.36 -21.05
CA THR A 29 8.62 -14.24 -21.85
C THR A 29 7.23 -13.64 -21.96
N ALA A 30 6.52 -13.92 -23.06
CA ALA A 30 5.15 -13.44 -23.25
C ALA A 30 4.18 -13.97 -22.18
N ALA A 31 4.56 -15.03 -21.45
CA ALA A 31 3.84 -15.56 -20.31
C ALA A 31 4.82 -16.12 -19.28
N VAL A 32 4.56 -15.84 -18.00
CA VAL A 32 5.21 -16.44 -16.83
C VAL A 32 4.14 -17.19 -16.04
N SER A 33 4.42 -18.43 -15.64
CA SER A 33 3.49 -19.17 -14.78
C SER A 33 3.73 -18.76 -13.32
N LEU A 34 2.67 -18.39 -12.59
CA LEU A 34 2.81 -18.09 -11.16
C LEU A 34 3.27 -19.29 -10.32
N SER A 35 3.12 -20.51 -10.85
CA SER A 35 3.62 -21.73 -10.19
C SER A 35 5.15 -21.87 -10.23
N THR A 36 5.86 -21.03 -11.00
CA THR A 36 7.33 -21.06 -11.08
C THR A 36 7.99 -20.03 -10.16
N LEU A 37 7.19 -19.35 -9.33
CA LEU A 37 7.70 -18.40 -8.35
C LEU A 37 8.40 -19.15 -7.21
N ASP A 38 9.66 -18.79 -6.93
CA ASP A 38 10.54 -19.51 -6.01
C ASP A 38 11.23 -18.63 -4.97
N GLY A 39 10.83 -17.36 -4.86
CA GLY A 39 11.42 -16.37 -3.97
C GLY A 39 12.51 -15.52 -4.63
N SER A 40 13.23 -16.05 -5.62
CA SER A 40 14.27 -15.33 -6.36
C SER A 40 13.75 -14.55 -7.57
N ASN A 41 12.61 -14.99 -8.11
CA ASN A 41 11.94 -14.38 -9.27
C ASN A 41 10.52 -13.85 -8.93
N GLY A 42 10.17 -13.84 -7.65
CA GLY A 42 8.86 -13.50 -7.11
C GLY A 42 8.37 -14.58 -6.14
N PHE A 43 7.27 -14.30 -5.43
CA PHE A 43 6.70 -15.14 -4.39
C PHE A 43 5.19 -14.95 -4.34
N ARG A 44 4.47 -15.85 -3.66
CA ARG A 44 3.03 -15.72 -3.42
C ARG A 44 2.73 -15.39 -1.97
N LEU A 45 1.63 -14.67 -1.77
CA LEU A 45 1.09 -14.30 -0.46
C LEU A 45 -0.13 -15.16 -0.18
N ASP A 46 -0.10 -15.92 0.91
CA ASP A 46 -1.20 -16.80 1.30
C ASP A 46 -2.03 -16.15 2.42
N GLY A 47 -3.35 -16.14 2.22
CA GLY A 47 -4.30 -15.56 3.17
C GLY A 47 -4.31 -16.30 4.51
N ALA A 48 -4.64 -15.58 5.59
CA ALA A 48 -4.55 -16.11 6.94
C ALA A 48 -5.56 -17.23 7.24
N ARG A 49 -6.79 -17.14 6.71
CA ARG A 49 -7.85 -18.14 6.90
C ARG A 49 -8.71 -18.32 5.64
N PRO A 50 -9.49 -19.42 5.55
CA PRO A 50 -10.51 -19.57 4.52
C PRO A 50 -11.53 -18.43 4.56
N GLU A 51 -12.07 -18.06 3.38
CA GLU A 51 -13.14 -17.06 3.21
C GLU A 51 -12.80 -15.59 3.51
N ASP A 52 -11.59 -15.31 4.04
CA ASP A 52 -11.09 -13.95 4.31
C ASP A 52 -11.03 -13.02 3.08
N SER A 53 -11.15 -13.58 1.87
CA SER A 53 -11.09 -12.83 0.59
C SER A 53 -9.82 -12.01 0.42
N SER A 54 -8.72 -12.47 1.03
CA SER A 54 -7.39 -11.86 0.91
C SER A 54 -6.93 -11.82 -0.54
N GLY A 55 -6.36 -10.69 -0.96
CA GLY A 55 -5.86 -10.47 -2.31
C GLY A 55 -6.93 -10.06 -3.32
N ALA A 56 -8.17 -9.80 -2.87
CA ALA A 56 -9.22 -9.24 -3.73
C ALA A 56 -8.87 -7.83 -4.22
N TRP A 57 -8.17 -7.04 -3.39
CA TRP A 57 -7.56 -5.77 -3.75
C TRP A 57 -6.12 -5.71 -3.27
N VAL A 58 -5.25 -5.16 -4.12
CA VAL A 58 -3.82 -5.01 -3.85
C VAL A 58 -3.33 -3.68 -4.40
N SER A 59 -2.32 -3.11 -3.77
CA SER A 59 -1.61 -1.92 -4.25
C SER A 59 -0.16 -1.94 -3.79
N LYS A 60 0.68 -1.13 -4.43
CA LYS A 60 1.90 -0.65 -3.77
C LYS A 60 1.50 0.15 -2.52
N ALA A 61 2.21 -0.05 -1.42
CA ALA A 61 2.07 0.75 -0.22
C ALA A 61 3.01 1.98 -0.24
N GLY A 62 4.11 1.91 -1.00
CA GLY A 62 5.22 2.85 -0.84
C GLY A 62 6.17 2.40 0.27
N ASP A 63 7.18 3.19 0.61
CA ASP A 63 8.08 2.90 1.73
C ASP A 63 7.45 3.42 3.04
N ILE A 64 6.65 2.59 3.70
CA ILE A 64 5.87 3.01 4.86
C ILE A 64 6.64 2.88 6.17
N ASN A 65 7.75 2.14 6.14
CA ASN A 65 8.63 1.93 7.28
C ASN A 65 9.93 2.76 7.20
N GLY A 66 10.13 3.51 6.12
CA GLY A 66 11.24 4.43 5.90
C GLY A 66 12.60 3.74 5.75
N ASP A 67 12.64 2.49 5.25
CA ASP A 67 13.88 1.74 5.03
C ASP A 67 14.47 1.89 3.62
N GLY A 68 13.77 2.63 2.76
CA GLY A 68 14.11 2.89 1.37
C GLY A 68 13.64 1.82 0.39
N ILE A 69 12.77 0.90 0.79
CA ILE A 69 12.24 -0.19 -0.05
C ILE A 69 10.71 -0.17 -0.03
N ASP A 70 10.10 -0.11 -1.22
CA ASP A 70 8.64 -0.14 -1.35
C ASP A 70 8.01 -1.40 -0.71
N ASP A 71 6.94 -1.17 0.02
CA ASP A 71 6.10 -2.16 0.68
C ASP A 71 4.83 -2.49 -0.14
N LEU A 72 4.09 -3.51 0.29
CA LEU A 72 2.87 -3.98 -0.36
C LEU A 72 1.67 -3.87 0.59
N ILE A 73 0.49 -3.48 0.07
CA ILE A 73 -0.78 -3.55 0.82
C ILE A 73 -1.77 -4.52 0.15
N ILE A 74 -2.39 -5.36 0.98
CA ILE A 74 -3.30 -6.43 0.57
C ILE A 74 -4.60 -6.31 1.37
N GLY A 75 -5.71 -6.18 0.66
CA GLY A 75 -7.06 -6.16 1.23
C GLY A 75 -7.62 -7.56 1.51
N ALA A 76 -8.33 -7.70 2.62
CA ALA A 76 -9.00 -8.93 3.06
C ALA A 76 -10.33 -8.59 3.77
N PHE A 77 -11.29 -8.06 3.01
CA PHE A 77 -12.56 -7.57 3.54
C PHE A 77 -13.47 -8.65 4.15
N GLY A 78 -13.20 -9.93 3.87
CA GLY A 78 -13.96 -11.06 4.40
C GLY A 78 -13.56 -11.50 5.81
N THR A 79 -12.50 -10.92 6.39
CA THR A 79 -12.06 -11.30 7.74
C THR A 79 -13.03 -10.76 8.82
N ASP A 80 -12.99 -11.37 10.01
CA ASP A 80 -13.88 -11.02 11.12
C ASP A 80 -13.18 -10.58 12.43
N PRO A 81 -12.22 -9.63 12.44
CA PRO A 81 -11.58 -9.18 13.69
C PRO A 81 -12.54 -8.58 14.72
N SER A 82 -13.57 -7.87 14.23
CA SER A 82 -14.45 -7.00 15.04
C SER A 82 -15.93 -7.26 14.74
N GLY A 83 -16.26 -8.48 14.28
CA GLY A 83 -17.59 -8.84 13.79
C GLY A 83 -17.55 -9.36 12.35
N SER A 84 -18.66 -9.95 11.89
CA SER A 84 -18.77 -10.50 10.53
C SER A 84 -18.46 -9.44 9.47
N TYR A 85 -17.58 -9.74 8.51
CA TYR A 85 -17.14 -8.84 7.44
C TYR A 85 -16.67 -7.47 7.94
N SER A 86 -16.07 -7.42 9.14
CA SER A 86 -15.41 -6.20 9.62
C SER A 86 -14.18 -5.86 8.79
N GLY A 87 -13.55 -6.88 8.22
CA GLY A 87 -12.48 -6.73 7.24
C GLY A 87 -11.12 -6.40 7.86
N SER A 88 -10.07 -6.71 7.12
CA SER A 88 -8.69 -6.39 7.47
C SER A 88 -7.93 -5.99 6.22
N SER A 89 -6.79 -5.34 6.43
CA SER A 89 -5.74 -5.18 5.43
C SER A 89 -4.41 -5.65 6.00
N TYR A 90 -3.47 -6.00 5.13
CA TYR A 90 -2.14 -6.45 5.50
C TYR A 90 -1.11 -5.61 4.76
N VAL A 91 -0.09 -5.15 5.48
CA VAL A 91 1.13 -4.62 4.88
C VAL A 91 2.20 -5.68 4.97
N VAL A 92 2.91 -5.91 3.86
CA VAL A 92 4.10 -6.76 3.81
C VAL A 92 5.29 -5.87 3.49
N PHE A 93 6.30 -5.87 4.36
CA PHE A 93 7.46 -5.04 4.14
C PHE A 93 8.35 -5.57 3.02
N GLY A 94 8.80 -4.65 2.18
CA GLY A 94 9.88 -4.84 1.24
C GLY A 94 11.16 -5.24 1.96
N ARG A 95 12.10 -5.84 1.22
CA ARG A 95 13.43 -6.20 1.74
C ARG A 95 14.42 -6.44 0.61
N SER A 96 15.70 -6.28 0.93
CA SER A 96 16.81 -6.49 0.00
C SER A 96 17.26 -7.96 -0.13
N THR A 97 16.81 -8.84 0.76
CA THR A 97 17.06 -10.28 0.69
C THR A 97 15.91 -10.98 -0.01
N ASP A 98 16.16 -12.14 -0.63
CA ASP A 98 15.10 -12.92 -1.27
C ASP A 98 13.96 -13.28 -0.29
N PHE A 99 12.74 -13.32 -0.81
CA PHE A 99 11.59 -13.86 -0.10
C PHE A 99 11.60 -15.38 -0.15
N ALA A 100 10.88 -16.04 0.77
CA ALA A 100 10.49 -17.42 0.56
C ALA A 100 9.49 -17.50 -0.63
N PRO A 101 9.37 -18.64 -1.33
CA PRO A 101 8.38 -18.81 -2.40
C PRO A 101 6.94 -18.51 -1.95
N VAL A 102 6.66 -18.70 -0.67
CA VAL A 102 5.35 -18.48 -0.03
C VAL A 102 5.58 -17.68 1.25
N LEU A 103 4.83 -16.59 1.41
CA LEU A 103 4.73 -15.85 2.66
C LEU A 103 3.27 -15.89 3.15
N GLU A 104 3.08 -16.40 4.35
CA GLU A 104 1.77 -16.49 5.00
C GLU A 104 1.45 -15.13 5.66
N LEU A 105 0.33 -14.50 5.33
CA LEU A 105 -0.06 -13.22 5.94
C LEU A 105 -0.30 -13.33 7.45
N SER A 106 -0.60 -14.53 7.94
CA SER A 106 -0.70 -14.82 9.38
C SER A 106 0.64 -14.77 10.13
N SER A 107 1.76 -14.75 9.40
CA SER A 107 3.13 -14.69 9.97
C SER A 107 3.66 -13.26 10.18
N LEU A 108 2.84 -12.25 9.87
CA LEU A 108 3.20 -10.85 10.04
C LEU A 108 3.27 -10.47 11.53
N ASP A 109 4.37 -9.87 11.95
CA ASP A 109 4.71 -9.66 13.37
C ASP A 109 5.17 -8.23 13.73
N GLY A 110 5.00 -7.29 12.81
CA GLY A 110 5.45 -5.91 12.95
C GLY A 110 6.89 -5.67 12.47
N SER A 111 7.71 -6.71 12.33
CA SER A 111 9.08 -6.61 11.79
C SER A 111 9.17 -6.94 10.30
N ASN A 112 8.20 -7.68 9.77
CA ASN A 112 8.10 -8.10 8.37
C ASN A 112 6.83 -7.59 7.67
N GLY A 113 6.08 -6.72 8.35
CA GLY A 113 4.76 -6.24 7.97
C GLY A 113 3.78 -6.39 9.13
N PHE A 114 2.52 -6.00 8.93
CA PHE A 114 1.50 -6.00 9.99
C PHE A 114 0.09 -6.08 9.40
N ARG A 115 -0.89 -6.27 10.28
CA ARG A 115 -2.32 -6.30 9.95
C ARG A 115 -3.02 -5.04 10.47
N MET A 116 -4.01 -4.57 9.74
CA MET A 116 -4.92 -3.48 10.13
C MET A 116 -6.34 -4.02 10.21
N ASP A 117 -6.95 -3.93 11.39
CA ASP A 117 -8.28 -4.49 11.67
C ASP A 117 -9.38 -3.42 11.53
N GLY A 118 -10.43 -3.75 10.79
CA GLY A 118 -11.66 -2.95 10.71
C GLY A 118 -12.35 -2.80 12.06
N SER A 119 -13.21 -1.80 12.18
CA SER A 119 -13.73 -1.33 13.46
C SER A 119 -15.11 -1.86 13.85
N GLY A 120 -15.88 -2.38 12.90
CA GLY A 120 -17.25 -2.82 13.13
C GLY A 120 -17.74 -3.87 12.14
N GLU A 121 -18.85 -4.52 12.48
CA GLU A 121 -19.52 -5.50 11.63
C GLU A 121 -19.97 -4.90 10.28
N LEU A 122 -19.85 -5.67 9.20
CA LEU A 122 -20.25 -5.29 7.84
C LEU A 122 -19.61 -4.00 7.29
N GLU A 123 -18.48 -3.55 7.85
CA GLU A 123 -17.77 -2.37 7.34
C GLU A 123 -17.05 -2.64 6.02
N PHE A 124 -16.68 -3.90 5.77
CA PHE A 124 -15.87 -4.32 4.62
C PHE A 124 -14.54 -3.56 4.53
N SER A 125 -13.88 -3.32 5.67
CA SER A 125 -12.55 -2.67 5.68
C SER A 125 -11.55 -3.50 4.89
N GLY A 126 -10.70 -2.84 4.10
CA GLY A 126 -9.74 -3.53 3.24
C GLY A 126 -10.37 -4.08 1.96
N GLU A 127 -11.57 -3.64 1.60
CA GLU A 127 -12.11 -3.89 0.27
C GLU A 127 -11.51 -2.97 -0.79
N SER A 128 -11.02 -1.80 -0.40
CA SER A 128 -10.19 -0.98 -1.28
C SER A 128 -8.99 -0.49 -0.48
N VAL A 129 -7.81 -0.56 -1.08
CA VAL A 129 -6.54 -0.18 -0.44
C VAL A 129 -5.64 0.52 -1.44
N ALA A 130 -4.89 1.52 -1.00
CA ALA A 130 -3.87 2.17 -1.80
C ALA A 130 -2.76 2.76 -0.92
N GLY A 131 -1.54 2.83 -1.45
CA GLY A 131 -0.55 3.80 -1.00
C GLY A 131 -0.92 5.18 -1.54
N VAL A 132 -0.80 6.20 -0.70
CA VAL A 132 -1.16 7.59 -1.04
C VAL A 132 0.04 8.52 -1.15
N GLY A 133 1.25 8.03 -0.88
CA GLY A 133 2.43 8.88 -0.79
C GLY A 133 2.51 9.56 0.58
N ASP A 134 3.37 10.55 0.73
CA ASP A 134 3.52 11.29 1.99
C ASP A 134 2.46 12.40 2.07
N ILE A 135 1.43 12.18 2.87
CA ILE A 135 0.31 13.14 2.99
C ILE A 135 0.41 14.02 4.24
N ASN A 136 1.43 13.78 5.08
CA ASN A 136 1.64 14.50 6.33
C ASN A 136 2.95 15.32 6.34
N GLY A 137 3.79 15.17 5.32
CA GLY A 137 5.02 15.91 5.08
C GLY A 137 6.22 15.42 5.92
N ASP A 138 6.20 14.19 6.43
CA ASP A 138 7.29 13.63 7.25
C ASP A 138 8.35 12.88 6.44
N GLY A 139 8.13 12.71 5.13
CA GLY A 139 8.99 12.04 4.17
C GLY A 139 8.82 10.54 4.11
N ILE A 140 7.75 9.98 4.67
CA ILE A 140 7.43 8.54 4.67
C ILE A 140 6.07 8.33 4.01
N ASP A 141 5.94 7.28 3.20
CA ASP A 141 4.69 7.01 2.48
C ASP A 141 3.57 6.56 3.44
N ASP A 142 2.36 7.04 3.18
CA ASP A 142 1.15 6.75 3.94
C ASP A 142 0.19 5.84 3.15
N LEU A 143 -0.81 5.33 3.88
CA LEU A 143 -1.78 4.38 3.35
C LEU A 143 -3.20 4.89 3.48
N ILE A 144 -4.08 4.44 2.59
CA ILE A 144 -5.53 4.58 2.72
C ILE A 144 -6.26 3.24 2.56
N ILE A 145 -7.25 3.03 3.42
CA ILE A 145 -8.09 1.83 3.49
C ILE A 145 -9.55 2.25 3.41
N GLY A 146 -10.28 1.73 2.44
CA GLY A 146 -11.72 1.91 2.29
C GLY A 146 -12.53 0.92 3.12
N ALA A 147 -13.62 1.41 3.73
CA ALA A 147 -14.60 0.65 4.50
C ALA A 147 -16.01 1.09 4.09
N ARG A 148 -16.45 0.65 2.91
CA ARG A 148 -17.66 1.16 2.25
C ARG A 148 -18.95 0.90 3.01
N GLY A 149 -18.96 -0.08 3.92
CA GLY A 149 -20.12 -0.45 4.72
C GLY A 149 -20.18 0.23 6.07
N ALA A 150 -19.23 1.13 6.37
CA ALA A 150 -19.16 1.74 7.69
C ALA A 150 -20.30 2.73 7.98
N ASP A 151 -20.73 2.73 9.24
CA ASP A 151 -21.92 3.42 9.73
C ASP A 151 -21.58 4.54 10.74
N HIS A 152 -20.36 5.09 10.71
CA HIS A 152 -19.86 6.01 11.74
C HIS A 152 -20.61 7.34 11.80
N ALA A 153 -20.94 7.93 10.64
CA ALA A 153 -21.65 9.20 10.57
C ALA A 153 -23.15 9.04 10.23
N CYS A 154 -23.52 7.95 9.56
CA CYS A 154 -24.83 7.69 8.95
C CYS A 154 -24.90 6.22 8.50
N GLU A 155 -26.10 5.69 8.30
CA GLU A 155 -26.28 4.32 7.79
C GLU A 155 -25.64 4.16 6.40
N ARG A 156 -24.61 3.31 6.34
CA ARG A 156 -23.88 2.88 5.15
C ARG A 156 -23.34 4.01 4.29
N CYS A 157 -23.03 5.14 4.92
CA CYS A 157 -22.38 6.22 4.21
C CYS A 157 -20.91 5.92 3.91
N GLY A 158 -20.34 4.91 4.59
CA GLY A 158 -18.99 4.42 4.39
C GLY A 158 -17.94 5.33 5.03
N SER A 159 -16.74 4.79 5.23
CA SER A 159 -15.59 5.54 5.74
C SER A 159 -14.33 5.15 4.97
N SER A 160 -13.29 5.95 5.09
CA SER A 160 -11.92 5.60 4.74
C SER A 160 -11.00 5.91 5.91
N TYR A 161 -9.91 5.18 6.02
CA TYR A 161 -8.91 5.34 7.08
C TYR A 161 -7.57 5.62 6.43
N VAL A 162 -6.93 6.71 6.82
CA VAL A 162 -5.53 6.95 6.54
C VAL A 162 -4.71 6.41 7.69
N VAL A 163 -3.63 5.69 7.39
CA VAL A 163 -2.64 5.23 8.38
C VAL A 163 -1.30 5.79 8.00
N PHE A 164 -0.64 6.46 8.94
CA PHE A 164 0.64 7.11 8.68
C PHE A 164 1.81 6.12 8.74
N GLY A 165 2.73 6.30 7.78
CA GLY A 165 4.04 5.68 7.77
C GLY A 165 4.87 6.08 9.00
N ARG A 166 5.88 5.27 9.36
CA ARG A 166 6.88 5.65 10.37
C ARG A 166 8.15 4.83 10.29
N SER A 167 9.28 5.49 10.53
CA SER A 167 10.60 4.84 10.64
C SER A 167 11.06 4.60 12.09
N THR A 168 10.41 5.25 13.05
CA THR A 168 10.76 5.14 14.47
C THR A 168 9.70 4.38 15.25
N GLY A 169 10.14 3.55 16.19
CA GLY A 169 9.24 2.72 17.01
C GLY A 169 8.69 1.47 16.32
N GLY A 170 8.72 1.42 14.98
CA GLY A 170 8.20 0.31 14.18
C GLY A 170 6.68 0.20 14.26
N PHE A 171 6.14 -0.90 13.71
CA PHE A 171 4.71 -1.19 13.75
C PHE A 171 4.42 -2.35 14.70
N ALA A 172 3.28 -2.30 15.38
CA ALA A 172 2.76 -3.46 16.10
C ALA A 172 2.30 -4.52 15.08
N PRO A 173 2.28 -5.82 15.44
CA PRO A 173 1.72 -6.87 14.57
C PRO A 173 0.29 -6.58 14.10
N THR A 174 -0.47 -5.83 14.89
CA THR A 174 -1.86 -5.48 14.59
C THR A 174 -2.14 -4.04 15.02
N ILE A 175 -2.72 -3.27 14.12
CA ILE A 175 -3.24 -1.92 14.33
C ILE A 175 -4.76 -2.00 14.25
N ARG A 176 -5.48 -1.40 15.19
CA ARG A 176 -6.95 -1.27 15.08
C ARG A 176 -7.27 0.08 14.48
N LEU A 177 -8.00 0.09 13.37
CA LEU A 177 -8.38 1.35 12.70
C LEU A 177 -9.28 2.23 13.57
N SER A 178 -9.99 1.64 14.54
CA SER A 178 -10.77 2.36 15.55
C SER A 178 -9.93 3.13 16.57
N GLU A 179 -8.64 2.84 16.69
CA GLU A 179 -7.74 3.44 17.68
C GLU A 179 -6.90 4.59 17.12
N LEU A 180 -7.02 4.90 15.82
CA LEU A 180 -6.31 6.01 15.19
C LEU A 180 -6.68 7.34 15.86
N ASP A 181 -5.67 8.14 16.22
CA ASP A 181 -5.82 9.29 17.10
C ASP A 181 -5.39 10.65 16.50
N GLY A 182 -4.99 10.65 15.23
CA GLY A 182 -4.46 11.82 14.53
C GLY A 182 -2.93 11.91 14.55
N ASN A 183 -2.23 11.17 15.42
CA ASN A 183 -0.77 11.04 15.38
C ASN A 183 -0.31 9.84 14.56
N ASP A 184 -1.15 8.81 14.42
CA ASP A 184 -0.88 7.58 13.68
C ASP A 184 -1.78 7.37 12.45
N GLY A 185 -2.66 8.33 12.18
CA GLY A 185 -3.62 8.29 11.09
C GLY A 185 -4.95 8.92 11.50
N PHE A 186 -5.93 8.87 10.61
CA PHE A 186 -7.26 9.43 10.85
C PHE A 186 -8.33 8.77 9.98
N ARG A 187 -9.60 9.03 10.33
CA ARG A 187 -10.76 8.55 9.58
C ARG A 187 -11.42 9.68 8.79
N LEU A 188 -11.86 9.38 7.57
CA LEU A 188 -12.74 10.22 6.75
C LEU A 188 -14.11 9.57 6.65
N ASP A 189 -15.14 10.27 7.09
CA ASP A 189 -16.51 9.76 7.10
C ASP A 189 -17.29 10.18 5.84
N GLY A 190 -18.12 9.27 5.34
CA GLY A 190 -19.06 9.51 4.27
C GLY A 190 -20.11 10.55 4.62
N VAL A 191 -20.75 11.10 3.59
CA VAL A 191 -21.56 12.32 3.74
C VAL A 191 -23.05 12.04 3.90
N ALA A 192 -23.59 11.04 3.21
CA ALA A 192 -25.01 10.73 3.23
C ALA A 192 -25.27 9.23 3.24
N GLU A 193 -26.42 8.84 3.79
CA GLU A 193 -26.82 7.44 3.90
C GLU A 193 -26.73 6.72 2.55
N LEU A 194 -26.20 5.49 2.57
CA LEU A 194 -26.03 4.63 1.40
C LEU A 194 -25.09 5.19 0.32
N ASP A 195 -24.30 6.23 0.57
CA ASP A 195 -23.31 6.74 -0.41
C ASP A 195 -22.17 5.73 -0.66
N HIS A 196 -21.92 4.83 0.30
CA HIS A 196 -20.84 3.83 0.25
C HIS A 196 -19.45 4.45 -0.03
N SER A 197 -19.14 5.56 0.63
CA SER A 197 -17.83 6.22 0.56
C SER A 197 -16.71 5.24 0.97
N GLY A 198 -15.58 5.27 0.28
CA GLY A 198 -14.51 4.30 0.48
C GLY A 198 -14.67 3.00 -0.30
N ALA A 199 -15.66 2.89 -1.20
CA ALA A 199 -15.76 1.76 -2.12
C ALA A 199 -14.56 1.64 -3.09
N GLY A 200 -13.83 2.74 -3.26
CA GLY A 200 -12.62 2.82 -4.06
C GLY A 200 -11.76 3.97 -3.54
N VAL A 201 -10.47 3.72 -3.34
CA VAL A 201 -9.47 4.69 -2.89
C VAL A 201 -8.24 4.66 -3.79
N SER A 202 -7.52 5.77 -3.92
CA SER A 202 -6.32 5.87 -4.76
C SER A 202 -5.46 7.08 -4.37
N GLY A 203 -4.13 6.94 -4.39
CA GLY A 203 -3.23 8.10 -4.40
C GLY A 203 -3.37 8.91 -5.70
N ALA A 204 -3.34 10.23 -5.59
CA ALA A 204 -3.40 11.17 -6.70
C ALA A 204 -2.04 11.85 -6.98
N GLY A 205 -1.09 11.73 -6.04
CA GLY A 205 0.14 12.52 -6.01
C GLY A 205 -0.16 13.99 -5.69
N ASP A 206 0.85 14.85 -5.69
CA ASP A 206 0.67 16.29 -5.51
C ASP A 206 -0.04 16.95 -6.72
N VAL A 207 -1.37 17.06 -6.66
CA VAL A 207 -2.24 17.67 -7.69
C VAL A 207 -2.22 19.19 -7.59
N ASN A 208 -1.99 19.74 -6.40
CA ASN A 208 -2.11 21.18 -6.14
C ASN A 208 -0.76 21.94 -6.15
N ALA A 209 0.36 21.20 -6.22
CA ALA A 209 1.74 21.66 -6.18
C ALA A 209 2.20 22.30 -4.85
N ASP A 210 1.71 21.80 -3.70
CA ASP A 210 2.15 22.23 -2.36
C ASP A 210 3.26 21.37 -1.74
N GLY A 211 3.63 20.28 -2.42
CA GLY A 211 4.65 19.34 -1.99
C GLY A 211 4.17 18.23 -1.06
N ILE A 212 2.86 18.09 -0.86
CA ILE A 212 2.21 16.98 -0.15
C ILE A 212 1.42 16.16 -1.16
N ASP A 213 1.44 14.83 -1.02
CA ASP A 213 0.66 13.99 -1.93
C ASP A 213 -0.84 14.04 -1.60
N ASP A 214 -1.67 14.09 -2.64
CA ASP A 214 -3.13 14.12 -2.53
C ASP A 214 -3.73 12.73 -2.78
N PHE A 215 -5.00 12.53 -2.45
CA PHE A 215 -5.67 11.25 -2.67
C PHE A 215 -7.16 11.35 -3.00
N LEU A 216 -7.69 10.27 -3.58
CA LEU A 216 -9.07 10.15 -4.05
C LEU A 216 -9.85 9.14 -3.21
N ILE A 217 -11.11 9.48 -2.92
CA ILE A 217 -12.10 8.58 -2.34
C ILE A 217 -13.35 8.57 -3.23
N SER A 218 -13.89 7.40 -3.53
CA SER A 218 -15.14 7.25 -4.27
C SER A 218 -16.32 6.88 -3.36
N ALA A 219 -17.49 7.41 -3.71
CA ALA A 219 -18.79 7.14 -3.12
C ALA A 219 -19.77 6.86 -4.28
N PRO A 220 -19.77 5.65 -4.86
CA PRO A 220 -20.41 5.36 -6.14
C PRO A 220 -21.94 5.43 -6.09
N GLU A 221 -22.54 5.28 -4.90
CA GLU A 221 -23.99 5.30 -4.73
C GLU A 221 -24.52 6.68 -4.36
N ALA A 222 -23.63 7.66 -4.21
CA ALA A 222 -24.01 9.03 -3.91
C ALA A 222 -24.98 9.62 -4.94
N ALA A 223 -25.90 10.45 -4.43
CA ALA A 223 -26.97 11.06 -5.21
C ALA A 223 -26.83 12.60 -5.32
N PRO A 224 -25.77 13.15 -5.94
CA PRO A 224 -25.62 14.59 -6.12
C PRO A 224 -26.84 15.17 -6.87
N GLY A 225 -27.43 16.23 -6.31
CA GLY A 225 -28.63 16.85 -6.89
C GLY A 225 -29.89 15.97 -6.86
N GLY A 226 -29.91 14.93 -6.03
CA GLY A 226 -31.05 14.01 -5.89
C GLY A 226 -31.15 12.94 -6.99
N GLN A 227 -30.15 12.83 -7.86
CA GLN A 227 -30.08 11.78 -8.88
C GLN A 227 -29.41 10.54 -8.29
N LEU A 228 -30.23 9.57 -7.87
CA LEU A 228 -29.76 8.32 -7.26
C LEU A 228 -28.62 7.69 -8.07
N THR A 229 -27.58 7.22 -7.37
CA THR A 229 -26.44 6.47 -7.93
C THR A 229 -25.70 7.17 -9.07
N SER A 230 -25.65 8.50 -9.09
CA SER A 230 -24.78 9.22 -10.03
C SER A 230 -23.31 9.17 -9.60
N GLY A 231 -23.07 8.81 -8.33
CA GLY A 231 -21.77 8.69 -7.71
C GLY A 231 -21.14 10.04 -7.38
N ARG A 232 -20.10 9.98 -6.56
CA ARG A 232 -19.23 11.11 -6.26
C ARG A 232 -17.80 10.60 -6.07
N SER A 233 -16.85 11.44 -6.44
CA SER A 233 -15.44 11.27 -6.08
C SER A 233 -14.98 12.53 -5.36
N TYR A 234 -14.16 12.33 -4.33
CA TYR A 234 -13.55 13.38 -3.54
C TYR A 234 -12.05 13.33 -3.78
N LEU A 235 -11.45 14.47 -4.12
CA LEU A 235 -10.02 14.70 -4.02
C LEU A 235 -9.77 15.40 -2.68
N VAL A 236 -8.84 14.88 -1.89
CA VAL A 236 -8.39 15.44 -0.63
C VAL A 236 -7.00 16.01 -0.84
N LEU A 237 -6.84 17.27 -0.42
CA LEU A 237 -5.64 18.09 -0.48
C LEU A 237 -5.19 18.45 0.94
#